data_AF-A0A9C9W217-F1
#
_entry.id   AF-A0A9C9W217-F1
#
_cell.length_a   1.000
_cell.length_b   1.000
_cell.length_c   1.000
_cell.angle_alpha   90.00
_cell.angle_beta   90.00
_cell.angle_gamma   90.00
#
_symmetry.space_group_name_H-M   'P 1'
#
loop_
_entity.id
_entity.type
_entity.pdbx_description
1 polymer ?
#
loop_
_entity_poly.entity_id
_entity_poly.type
_entity_poly.pdbx_seq_one_letter_code
_entity_poly.pdbx_strand_id
1 'polypeptide(L)'
;MAIEIKHPPVPFWQRIFPFLGWLPQINGETLRADLIAGLTVALVAIPQSLAYAQLAGVPPYYGLYASFLPVIIGALYGSSPALSTGPVAMTSLLTAASVMTLAKFGTEQFYAYV
;
A
#
# COMPACT_ATOMS: atom_id res chain seq x y z
N MET A 1 -5.19 31.60 -28.84
CA MET A 1 -4.96 32.22 -27.51
C MET A 1 -4.87 31.09 -26.49
N ALA A 2 -3.66 30.61 -26.21
CA ALA A 2 -3.43 29.54 -25.24
C ALA A 2 -3.36 30.16 -23.85
N ILE A 3 -4.26 29.76 -22.95
CA ILE A 3 -4.23 30.17 -21.55
C ILE A 3 -3.19 29.28 -20.88
N GLU A 4 -2.00 29.83 -20.65
CA GLU A 4 -0.94 29.14 -19.92
C GLU A 4 -1.35 29.06 -18.44
N ILE A 5 -1.92 27.91 -18.03
CA ILE A 5 -2.32 27.65 -16.64
C ILE A 5 -1.05 27.51 -15.81
N LYS A 6 -0.53 28.63 -15.33
CA LYS A 6 0.60 28.70 -14.41
C LYS A 6 0.17 28.14 -13.05
N HIS A 7 0.36 26.83 -12.86
CA HIS A 7 0.18 26.21 -11.55
C HIS A 7 1.17 26.85 -10.58
N PRO A 8 0.74 27.35 -9.42
CA PRO A 8 1.66 27.88 -8.43
C PRO A 8 2.66 26.79 -8.02
N PRO A 9 3.95 27.13 -7.83
CA PRO A 9 4.94 26.15 -7.43
C PRO A 9 4.57 25.59 -6.06
N VAL A 10 4.36 24.27 -5.99
CA VAL A 10 4.16 23.59 -4.71
C VAL A 10 5.43 23.73 -3.85
N PRO A 11 5.30 24.16 -2.59
CA PRO A 11 6.44 24.33 -1.69
C PRO A 11 7.21 23.02 -1.52
N PHE A 12 8.53 23.12 -1.33
CA PHE A 12 9.43 21.96 -1.20
C PHE A 12 8.95 20.93 -0.17
N TRP A 13 8.41 21.39 0.96
CA TRP A 13 7.86 20.51 2.01
C TRP A 13 6.66 19.69 1.56
N GLN A 14 5.81 20.21 0.67
CA GLN A 14 4.68 19.44 0.09
C GLN A 14 5.14 18.43 -0.97
N ARG A 15 6.35 18.58 -1.52
CA ARG A 15 6.95 17.57 -2.42
C ARG A 15 7.51 16.39 -1.63
N ILE A 16 8.06 16.64 -0.45
CA ILE A 16 8.60 15.58 0.44
C ILE A 16 7.50 14.94 1.28
N PHE A 17 6.55 15.74 1.76
CA PHE A 17 5.44 15.31 2.61
C PHE A 17 4.10 15.65 1.93
N PRO A 18 3.68 14.85 0.93
CA PRO A 18 2.48 15.15 0.14
C PRO A 18 1.20 15.14 0.99
N PHE A 19 1.19 14.43 2.12
CA PHE A 19 0.08 14.45 3.05
C PHE A 19 -0.30 15.84 3.57
N LEU A 20 0.66 16.78 3.65
CA LEU A 20 0.38 18.15 4.06
C LEU A 20 -0.53 18.92 3.09
N GLY A 21 -0.67 18.45 1.84
CA GLY A 21 -1.55 19.06 0.85
C GLY A 21 -3.03 18.72 1.02
N TRP A 22 -3.34 17.49 1.45
CA TRP A 22 -4.72 17.01 1.63
C TRP A 22 -5.18 17.01 3.08
N LEU A 23 -4.27 16.99 4.06
CA LEU A 23 -4.59 17.04 5.48
C LEU A 23 -5.52 18.22 5.87
N PRO A 24 -5.35 19.45 5.34
CA PRO A 24 -6.23 20.58 5.66
C PRO A 24 -7.67 20.43 5.12
N GLN A 25 -7.90 19.49 4.21
CA GLN A 25 -9.20 19.26 3.57
C GLN A 25 -10.07 18.29 4.38
N ILE A 26 -9.52 17.67 5.43
CA ILE A 26 -10.24 16.73 6.29
C ILE A 26 -11.16 17.51 7.22
N ASN A 27 -12.46 17.17 7.16
CA ASN A 27 -13.48 17.65 8.09
C ASN A 27 -14.23 16.45 8.72
N GLY A 28 -15.18 16.73 9.61
CA GLY A 28 -15.92 15.67 10.31
C GLY A 28 -16.74 14.76 9.40
N GLU A 29 -17.24 15.29 8.28
CA GLU A 29 -18.01 14.51 7.29
C GLU A 29 -17.09 13.60 6.47
N THR A 30 -15.96 14.13 5.97
CA THR A 30 -14.98 13.34 5.22
C THR A 30 -14.39 12.26 6.10
N LEU A 31 -14.07 12.55 7.36
CA LEU A 31 -13.54 11.55 8.29
C LEU A 31 -14.51 10.38 8.49
N ARG A 32 -15.82 10.67 8.62
CA ARG A 32 -16.84 9.63 8.75
C ARG A 32 -16.96 8.80 7.46
N ALA A 33 -16.94 9.45 6.30
CA ALA A 33 -16.99 8.78 5.01
C ALA A 33 -15.75 7.88 4.80
N ASP A 34 -14.56 8.40 5.10
CA ASP A 34 -13.29 7.68 4.97
C ASP A 34 -13.19 6.51 5.96
N LEU A 35 -13.75 6.62 7.16
CA LEU A 35 -13.82 5.50 8.11
C LEU A 35 -14.68 4.36 7.58
N ILE A 36 -15.86 4.67 7.02
CA ILE A 36 -16.75 3.64 6.46
C ILE A 36 -16.10 3.00 5.23
N ALA A 37 -15.51 3.80 4.33
CA ALA A 37 -14.79 3.32 3.17
C ALA A 37 -13.60 2.44 3.57
N GLY A 38 -12.77 2.91 4.51
CA GLY A 38 -11.61 2.21 5.03
C GLY A 38 -11.96 0.87 5.69
N LEU A 39 -13.01 0.82 6.52
CA LEU A 39 -13.52 -0.43 7.08
C LEU A 39 -13.98 -1.40 5.98
N THR A 40 -14.70 -0.90 4.98
CA THR A 40 -15.17 -1.72 3.86
C THR A 40 -14.00 -2.31 3.06
N VAL A 41 -12.97 -1.50 2.77
CA VAL A 41 -11.75 -1.97 2.10
C VAL A 41 -10.99 -2.95 2.98
N ALA A 42 -10.86 -2.69 4.28
CA ALA A 42 -10.14 -3.56 5.21
C ALA A 42 -10.75 -4.97 5.28
N LEU A 43 -12.08 -5.08 5.29
CA LEU A 43 -12.78 -6.37 5.28
C LEU A 43 -12.42 -7.24 4.07
N VAL A 44 -12.15 -6.64 2.91
CA VAL A 44 -11.71 -7.35 1.70
C VAL A 44 -10.19 -7.55 1.70
N ALA A 45 -9.43 -6.55 2.14
CA ALA A 45 -7.98 -6.57 2.12
C ALA A 45 -7.37 -7.62 3.06
N ILE A 46 -8.00 -7.90 4.21
CA ILE A 46 -7.52 -8.91 5.17
C ILE A 46 -7.45 -10.30 4.52
N PRO A 47 -8.56 -10.92 4.07
CA PRO A 47 -8.50 -12.25 3.45
C PRO A 47 -7.67 -12.26 2.16
N GLN A 48 -7.69 -11.17 1.38
CA GLN A 48 -6.87 -11.04 0.18
C GLN A 48 -5.36 -11.11 0.51
N SER A 49 -4.91 -10.39 1.53
CA SER A 49 -3.50 -10.36 1.91
C SER A 49 -3.01 -11.70 2.45
N LEU A 50 -3.87 -12.41 3.21
CA LEU A 50 -3.58 -13.77 3.68
C LEU A 50 -3.38 -14.73 2.50
N ALA A 51 -4.24 -14.65 1.49
CA ALA A 51 -4.10 -15.47 0.27
C ALA A 51 -2.84 -15.12 -0.52
N TYR A 52 -2.49 -13.84 -0.62
CA TYR A 52 -1.29 -13.39 -1.33
C TYR A 52 0.00 -13.80 -0.63
N ALA A 53 0.04 -13.82 0.71
CA ALA A 53 1.15 -14.40 1.45
C ALA A 53 1.36 -15.89 1.11
N GLN A 54 0.28 -16.66 0.96
CA GLN A 54 0.36 -18.05 0.53
C GLN A 54 0.88 -18.17 -0.91
N LEU A 55 0.50 -17.26 -1.82
CA LEU A 55 1.08 -17.20 -3.17
C LEU A 55 2.58 -16.88 -3.15
N ALA A 56 3.03 -16.05 -2.21
CA ALA A 56 4.44 -15.76 -1.98
C ALA A 56 5.19 -16.91 -1.29
N GLY A 57 4.48 -17.94 -0.84
CA GLY A 57 5.05 -19.14 -0.22
C GLY A 57 5.40 -19.00 1.25
N VAL A 58 4.92 -17.96 1.94
CA VAL A 58 5.12 -17.73 3.38
C VAL A 58 3.84 -18.02 4.18
N PRO A 59 3.93 -18.20 5.51
CA PRO A 59 2.76 -18.34 6.35
C PRO A 59 1.78 -17.17 6.19
N PRO A 60 0.44 -17.39 6.25
CA PRO A 60 -0.55 -16.37 5.92
C PRO A 60 -0.42 -15.06 6.69
N TYR A 61 -0.01 -15.11 7.97
CA TYR A 61 0.10 -13.92 8.82
C TYR A 61 1.13 -12.90 8.32
N TYR A 62 2.10 -13.29 7.48
CA TYR A 62 3.01 -12.35 6.81
C TYR A 62 2.26 -11.36 5.91
N GLY A 63 1.14 -11.79 5.33
CA GLY A 63 0.28 -10.93 4.52
C GLY A 63 -0.28 -9.74 5.29
N LEU A 64 -0.53 -9.91 6.60
CA LEU A 64 -1.01 -8.83 7.46
C LEU A 64 0.07 -7.78 7.70
N TYR A 65 1.33 -8.19 7.85
CA TYR A 65 2.45 -7.24 7.96
C TYR A 65 2.66 -6.48 6.65
N ALA A 66 2.56 -7.19 5.52
CA ALA A 66 2.71 -6.63 4.17
C ALA A 66 1.57 -5.67 3.78
N SER A 67 0.37 -5.82 4.34
CA SER A 67 -0.77 -4.95 4.08
C SER A 67 -1.02 -3.88 5.15
N PHE A 68 -0.26 -3.88 6.24
CA PHE A 68 -0.36 -2.86 7.27
C PHE A 68 0.70 -1.77 7.12
N LEU A 69 1.99 -2.11 7.30
CA LEU A 69 3.07 -1.11 7.34
C LEU A 69 3.29 -0.41 5.99
N PRO A 70 3.44 -1.11 4.85
CA PRO A 70 3.66 -0.46 3.57
C PRO A 70 2.50 0.45 3.15
N VAL A 71 1.28 0.11 3.56
CA VAL A 71 0.07 0.85 3.21
C VAL A 71 -0.02 2.15 3.98
N ILE A 72 0.36 2.15 5.26
CA ILE A 72 0.48 3.38 6.06
C ILE A 72 1.53 4.31 5.44
N ILE A 73 2.70 3.77 5.09
CA ILE A 73 3.76 4.55 4.43
C ILE A 73 3.25 5.07 3.08
N GLY A 74 2.62 4.22 2.28
CA GLY A 74 2.05 4.57 0.98
C GLY A 74 0.96 5.63 1.05
N ALA A 75 0.13 5.63 2.10
CA ALA A 75 -0.89 6.65 2.31
C ALA A 75 -0.28 8.03 2.65
N LEU A 76 0.83 8.07 3.38
CA LEU A 76 1.52 9.32 3.74
C LEU A 76 2.29 9.92 2.55
N TYR A 77 2.87 9.07 1.70
CA TYR A 77 3.68 9.47 0.55
C TYR A 77 2.93 9.40 -0.79
N GLY A 78 1.66 9.00 -0.76
CA GLY A 78 0.81 8.90 -1.93
C GLY A 78 0.53 10.26 -2.55
N SER A 79 0.57 10.31 -3.88
CA SER A 79 0.19 11.51 -4.65
C SER A 79 -1.32 11.76 -4.67
N SER A 80 -2.12 10.77 -4.25
CA SER A 80 -3.59 10.83 -4.23
C SER A 80 -4.14 10.31 -2.90
N PRO A 81 -5.14 10.97 -2.29
CA PRO A 81 -5.80 10.50 -1.07
C PRO A 81 -6.52 9.16 -1.22
N ALA A 82 -6.90 8.79 -2.46
CA ALA A 82 -7.59 7.53 -2.76
C ALA A 82 -6.62 6.40 -3.17
N LEU A 83 -5.30 6.62 -3.09
CA LEU A 83 -4.32 5.62 -3.48
C LEU A 83 -4.23 4.53 -2.40
N SER A 84 -4.69 3.32 -2.75
CA SER A 84 -4.46 2.13 -1.95
C SER A 84 -3.24 1.37 -2.48
N THR A 85 -2.27 1.14 -1.61
CA THR A 85 -1.11 0.29 -1.88
C THR A 85 -1.24 -0.98 -1.05
N GLY A 86 -0.56 -2.06 -1.42
CA GLY A 86 -0.63 -3.32 -0.68
C GLY A 86 -0.02 -4.49 -1.45
N PRO A 87 0.04 -5.68 -0.84
CA PRO A 87 0.46 -6.88 -1.54
C PRO A 87 -0.52 -7.15 -2.70
N VAL A 88 0.02 -7.52 -3.86
CA VAL A 88 -0.76 -7.91 -5.03
C VAL A 88 -0.38 -9.31 -5.47
N ALA A 89 -1.32 -10.03 -6.09
CA ALA A 89 -1.11 -11.42 -6.52
C ALA A 89 0.14 -11.57 -7.41
N MET A 90 0.33 -10.64 -8.36
CA MET A 90 1.46 -10.66 -9.27
C MET A 90 2.80 -10.50 -8.56
N THR A 91 2.95 -9.51 -7.67
CA THR A 91 4.20 -9.30 -6.92
C THR A 91 4.47 -10.48 -5.99
N SER A 92 3.44 -11.09 -5.41
CA SER A 92 3.58 -12.27 -4.55
C SER A 92 4.15 -13.47 -5.30
N LEU A 93 3.62 -13.75 -6.50
CA LEU A 93 4.13 -14.80 -7.38
C LEU A 93 5.55 -14.51 -7.87
N LEU A 94 5.84 -13.25 -8.20
CA LEU A 94 7.18 -12.84 -8.63
C LEU A 94 8.20 -12.98 -7.49
N THR A 95 7.86 -12.57 -6.27
CA THR A 95 8.72 -12.76 -5.09
C THR A 95 9.02 -14.25 -4.88
N ALA A 96 8.01 -15.11 -4.92
CA ALA A 96 8.22 -16.56 -4.82
C ALA A 96 9.14 -17.08 -5.94
N ALA A 97 8.87 -16.69 -7.19
CA ALA A 97 9.68 -17.11 -8.34
C ALA A 97 11.15 -16.66 -8.22
N SER A 98 11.39 -15.44 -7.74
CA SER A 98 12.74 -14.93 -7.52
C SER A 98 13.46 -15.67 -6.39
N VAL A 99 12.81 -15.87 -5.24
CA VAL A 99 13.43 -16.51 -4.07
C VAL A 99 13.67 -18.02 -4.28
N MET A 100 12.83 -18.69 -5.07
CA MET A 100 13.02 -20.11 -5.41
C MET A 100 14.36 -20.41 -6.12
N THR A 101 15.04 -19.40 -6.67
CA THR A 101 16.38 -19.55 -7.24
C THR A 101 17.48 -19.69 -6.17
N LEU A 102 17.19 -19.30 -4.93
CA LEU A 102 18.15 -19.24 -3.81
C LEU A 102 17.81 -20.22 -2.67
N ALA A 103 16.52 -20.52 -2.46
CA ALA A 103 16.05 -21.39 -1.39
C ALA A 103 14.88 -22.27 -1.84
N LYS A 104 14.74 -23.45 -1.22
CA LYS A 104 13.61 -24.35 -1.51
C LYS A 104 12.31 -23.78 -0.93
N PHE A 105 11.26 -23.72 -1.74
CA PHE A 105 9.93 -23.23 -1.37
C PHE A 105 9.42 -23.86 -0.05
N GLY A 106 8.88 -23.03 0.85
CA GLY A 106 8.28 -23.47 2.11
C GLY A 106 9.26 -23.86 3.22
N THR A 107 10.55 -23.56 3.08
CA THR A 107 11.56 -23.75 4.14
C THR A 107 11.78 -22.47 4.94
N GLU A 108 12.30 -22.59 6.17
CA GLU A 108 12.69 -21.44 7.00
C GLU A 108 13.68 -20.50 6.26
N GLN A 109 14.62 -21.09 5.52
CA GLN A 109 15.56 -20.31 4.71
C GLN A 109 14.86 -19.53 3.59
N PHE A 110 13.79 -20.08 3.00
CA PHE A 110 12.98 -19.37 2.02
C PHE A 110 12.22 -18.21 2.65
N TYR A 111 11.64 -18.39 3.84
CA TYR A 111 10.94 -17.33 4.57
C TYR A 111 11.85 -16.16 4.93
N ALA A 112 13.15 -16.40 5.15
CA ALA A 112 14.11 -15.35 5.44
C ALA A 112 14.45 -14.45 4.23
N TYR A 113 14.14 -14.89 3.01
CA TYR A 113 14.41 -14.15 1.77
C TYR A 113 13.16 -13.50 1.14
N VAL A 114 11.97 -13.86 1.60
CA VAL A 114 10.68 -13.26 1.18
C VAL A 114 10.41 -12.00 1.99
#